data_AF-A0A3D2JVN8-F1
#
_entry.id   AF-A0A3D2JVN8-F1
#
_cell.length_a   1.000
_cell.length_b   1.000
_cell.length_c   1.000
_cell.angle_alpha   90.00
_cell.angle_beta   90.00
_cell.angle_gamma   90.00
#
_symmetry.space_group_name_H-M   'P 1'
#
loop_
_entity.id
_entity.type
_entity.pdbx_description
1 polymer ?
#
loop_
_entity_poly.entity_id
_entity_poly.type
_entity_poly.pdbx_seq_one_letter_code
_entity_poly.pdbx_strand_id
1 'polypeptide(L)'
;IDELRDWKIFAATEKKKELIQHMQQLIESKMNAGDKAKRISKFHAEWKNLGRSNQNEELWAQFKQFSDKAYEPCKEYFKQRKQQMAENHKARKALIESLEQEIERFKETDIDVATLNKLLSSADADWKRYAPVEQSRIKTLQKRYYDLVNKIRKQRKDLSRGNLDKKKDLIQRAEQLVELEDKQQAMNTAKQLQQEWKTAGPTSFKEDKKLWEQFRAACDKIFSKRSEERDQRAASIKQAEQELNQILNKLSALTELNDEDLRKARADFNEQV
;
A
#
# COMPACT_ATOMS: atom_id res chain seq x y z
N ILE A 1 1.78 24.41 -76.36
CA ILE A 1 2.70 24.30 -75.19
C ILE A 1 2.40 25.40 -74.17
N ASP A 2 2.09 26.62 -74.62
CA ASP A 2 1.75 27.74 -73.72
C ASP A 2 0.42 27.56 -72.96
N GLU A 3 -0.64 27.04 -73.58
CA GLU A 3 -1.94 26.82 -72.90
C GLU A 3 -1.84 25.85 -71.71
N LEU A 4 -1.02 24.80 -71.82
CA LEU A 4 -0.78 23.84 -70.72
C LEU A 4 0.00 24.47 -69.55
N ARG A 5 0.85 25.47 -69.84
CA ARG A 5 1.60 26.20 -68.83
C ARG A 5 0.71 27.21 -68.11
N ASP A 6 -0.13 27.91 -68.85
CA ASP A 6 -1.10 28.87 -68.30
C ASP A 6 -2.15 28.17 -67.45
N TRP A 7 -2.64 27.00 -67.89
CA TRP A 7 -3.54 26.18 -67.09
C TRP A 7 -2.89 25.70 -65.78
N LYS A 8 -1.61 25.30 -65.81
CA LYS A 8 -0.86 24.92 -64.59
C LYS A 8 -0.70 26.08 -63.61
N ILE A 9 -0.41 27.29 -64.10
CA ILE A 9 -0.27 28.49 -63.28
C ILE A 9 -1.62 28.88 -62.66
N PHE A 10 -2.70 28.80 -63.44
CA PHE A 10 -4.07 29.03 -62.96
C PHE A 10 -4.47 28.03 -61.88
N ALA A 11 -4.29 26.72 -62.13
CA ALA A 11 -4.58 25.67 -61.17
C ALA A 11 -3.78 25.83 -59.87
N ALA A 12 -2.50 26.21 -59.95
CA ALA A 12 -1.67 26.50 -58.79
C ALA A 12 -2.15 27.74 -58.02
N THR A 13 -2.68 28.75 -58.72
CA THR A 13 -3.25 29.97 -58.12
C THR A 13 -4.51 29.64 -57.31
N GLU A 14 -5.44 28.88 -57.89
CA GLU A 14 -6.67 28.46 -57.18
C GLU A 14 -6.36 27.56 -55.99
N LYS A 15 -5.42 26.61 -56.13
CA LYS A 15 -4.99 25.76 -55.01
C LYS A 15 -4.35 26.56 -53.87
N LYS A 16 -3.61 27.62 -54.16
CA LYS A 16 -3.07 28.53 -53.12
C LYS A 16 -4.15 29.31 -52.40
N LYS A 17 -5.19 29.76 -53.11
CA LYS A 17 -6.38 30.38 -52.48
C LYS A 17 -7.10 29.39 -51.56
N GLU A 18 -7.28 28.14 -51.99
CA GLU A 18 -7.84 27.07 -51.13
C GLU A 18 -7.00 26.86 -49.86
N LEU A 19 -5.66 26.82 -49.97
CA LEU A 19 -4.77 26.69 -48.81
C LEU A 19 -4.91 27.86 -47.83
N ILE A 20 -5.09 29.09 -48.32
CA ILE A 20 -5.35 30.26 -47.48
C ILE A 20 -6.68 30.10 -46.73
N GLN A 21 -7.74 29.68 -47.41
CA GLN A 21 -9.04 29.41 -46.78
C GLN A 21 -8.95 28.31 -45.72
N HIS A 22 -8.25 27.21 -46.01
CA HIS A 22 -8.03 26.16 -45.02
C HIS A 22 -7.23 26.66 -43.81
N MET A 23 -6.26 27.57 -44.02
CA MET A 23 -5.51 28.20 -42.92
C MET A 23 -6.42 29.08 -42.05
N GLN A 24 -7.33 29.85 -42.66
CA GLN A 24 -8.32 30.65 -41.94
C GLN A 24 -9.25 29.79 -41.07
N GLN A 25 -9.80 28.71 -41.65
CA GLN A 25 -10.63 27.75 -40.90
C GLN A 25 -9.85 27.11 -39.74
N LEU A 26 -8.55 26.91 -39.90
CA LEU A 26 -7.70 26.33 -38.87
C LEU A 26 -7.51 27.28 -37.67
N ILE A 27 -7.56 28.60 -37.87
CA ILE A 27 -7.52 29.59 -36.77
C ILE A 27 -8.71 29.37 -35.84
N GLU A 28 -9.92 29.23 -36.39
CA GLU A 28 -11.17 29.07 -35.64
C GLU A 28 -11.36 27.64 -35.08
N SER A 29 -10.60 26.67 -35.60
CA SER A 29 -10.71 25.28 -35.16
C SER A 29 -10.34 25.08 -33.68
N LYS A 30 -11.15 24.27 -32.98
CA LYS A 30 -10.90 23.81 -31.59
C LYS A 30 -9.90 22.65 -31.49
N MET A 31 -9.06 22.47 -32.50
CA MET A 31 -8.06 21.41 -32.54
C MET A 31 -6.98 21.61 -31.48
N ASN A 32 -6.42 20.51 -30.94
CA ASN A 32 -5.26 20.62 -30.07
C ASN A 32 -4.06 21.22 -30.82
N ALA A 33 -3.21 21.93 -30.08
CA ALA A 33 -2.07 22.65 -30.63
C ALA A 33 -1.08 21.76 -31.40
N GLY A 34 -0.91 20.50 -30.98
CA GLY A 34 -0.01 19.55 -31.64
C GLY A 34 -0.46 19.20 -33.06
N ASP A 35 -1.74 18.84 -33.21
CA ASP A 35 -2.30 18.49 -34.51
C ASP A 35 -2.52 19.72 -35.39
N LYS A 36 -2.85 20.87 -34.79
CA LYS A 36 -2.89 22.16 -35.48
C LYS A 36 -1.52 22.48 -36.11
N ALA A 37 -0.43 22.37 -35.35
CA ALA A 37 0.92 22.58 -35.86
C ALA A 37 1.30 21.61 -36.99
N LYS A 38 0.92 20.33 -36.91
CA LYS A 38 1.14 19.35 -37.99
C LYS A 38 0.40 19.75 -39.27
N ARG A 39 -0.86 20.19 -39.17
CA ARG A 39 -1.65 20.66 -40.33
C ARG A 39 -1.02 21.91 -40.97
N ILE A 40 -0.59 22.88 -40.17
CA ILE A 40 0.13 24.07 -40.65
C ILE A 40 1.38 23.63 -41.43
N SER A 41 2.18 22.72 -40.87
CA SER A 41 3.37 22.19 -41.56
C SER A 41 3.03 21.49 -42.88
N LYS A 42 1.90 20.77 -42.94
CA LYS A 42 1.42 20.14 -44.16
C LYS A 42 1.03 21.17 -45.22
N PHE A 43 0.31 22.23 -44.83
CA PHE A 43 -0.05 23.31 -45.76
C PHE A 43 1.18 24.05 -46.28
N HIS A 44 2.22 24.25 -45.48
CA HIS A 44 3.51 24.80 -45.96
C HIS A 44 4.18 23.87 -46.98
N ALA A 45 4.14 22.56 -46.76
CA ALA A 45 4.67 21.59 -47.72
C ALA A 45 3.87 21.57 -49.03
N GLU A 46 2.53 21.58 -48.95
CA GLU A 46 1.63 21.66 -50.10
C GLU A 46 1.85 22.98 -50.87
N TRP A 47 1.99 24.11 -50.17
CA TRP A 47 2.32 25.40 -50.78
C TRP A 47 3.64 25.36 -51.54
N LYS A 48 4.68 24.80 -50.94
CA LYS A 48 6.01 24.65 -51.57
C LYS A 48 5.94 23.78 -52.84
N ASN A 49 5.12 22.73 -52.83
CA ASN A 49 4.95 21.82 -53.96
C ASN A 49 4.19 22.45 -55.14
N LEU A 50 3.31 23.43 -54.89
CA LEU A 50 2.52 24.09 -55.95
C LEU A 50 3.37 25.03 -56.86
N GLY A 51 4.56 25.44 -56.44
CA GLY A 51 5.49 26.22 -57.28
C GLY A 51 4.98 27.65 -57.60
N ARG A 52 5.25 28.14 -58.82
CA ARG A 52 4.89 29.52 -59.25
C ARG A 52 3.39 29.63 -59.58
N SER A 53 2.79 30.78 -59.24
CA SER A 53 1.39 31.11 -59.50
C SER A 53 1.24 32.58 -59.91
N ASN A 54 0.05 32.99 -60.33
CA ASN A 54 -0.29 34.41 -60.47
C ASN A 54 -0.34 35.05 -59.07
N GLN A 55 0.01 36.34 -58.97
CA GLN A 55 0.00 37.11 -57.71
C GLN A 55 0.75 36.41 -56.56
N ASN A 56 1.86 35.74 -56.88
CA ASN A 56 2.55 34.85 -55.94
C ASN A 56 2.97 35.54 -54.62
N GLU A 57 3.44 36.79 -54.70
CA GLU A 57 3.85 37.57 -53.51
C GLU A 57 2.68 37.94 -52.61
N GLU A 58 1.56 38.37 -53.21
CA GLU A 58 0.35 38.75 -52.49
C GLU A 58 -0.28 37.54 -51.80
N LEU A 59 -0.45 36.43 -52.53
CA LEU A 59 -0.98 35.19 -51.98
C LEU A 59 -0.07 34.65 -50.87
N TRP A 60 1.26 34.74 -51.04
CA TRP A 60 2.21 34.34 -50.00
C TRP A 60 2.11 35.20 -48.75
N ALA A 61 1.98 36.53 -48.89
CA ALA A 61 1.82 37.43 -47.76
C ALA A 61 0.56 37.07 -46.93
N GLN A 62 -0.57 36.82 -47.60
CA GLN A 62 -1.80 36.38 -46.94
C GLN A 62 -1.64 35.01 -46.28
N PHE A 63 -1.09 34.02 -47.00
CA PHE A 63 -0.86 32.68 -46.46
C PHE A 63 0.03 32.71 -45.22
N LYS A 64 1.12 33.48 -45.25
CA LYS A 64 2.03 33.67 -44.12
C LYS A 64 1.32 34.32 -42.94
N GLN A 65 0.56 35.39 -43.16
CA GLN A 65 -0.19 36.07 -42.10
C GLN A 65 -1.16 35.12 -41.38
N PHE A 66 -1.94 34.34 -42.12
CA PHE A 66 -2.88 33.38 -41.52
C PHE A 66 -2.13 32.21 -40.86
N SER A 67 -1.02 31.76 -41.44
CA SER A 67 -0.16 30.73 -40.85
C SER A 67 0.41 31.18 -39.51
N ASP A 68 0.98 32.38 -39.43
CA ASP A 68 1.57 32.92 -38.20
C ASP A 68 0.49 33.05 -37.11
N LYS A 69 -0.69 33.59 -37.47
CA LYS A 69 -1.84 33.69 -36.56
C LYS A 69 -2.35 32.32 -36.09
N ALA A 70 -2.37 31.32 -36.97
CA ALA A 70 -2.78 29.96 -36.61
C ALA A 70 -1.74 29.24 -35.73
N TYR A 71 -0.44 29.57 -35.89
CA TYR A 71 0.66 28.94 -35.16
C TYR A 71 0.95 29.57 -33.80
N GLU A 72 0.59 30.84 -33.56
CA GLU A 72 0.89 31.54 -32.30
C GLU A 72 0.44 30.76 -31.03
N PRO A 73 -0.78 30.17 -30.97
CA PRO A 73 -1.17 29.33 -29.83
C PRO A 73 -0.35 28.04 -29.72
N CYS A 74 0.13 27.50 -30.85
CA CYS A 74 0.97 26.30 -30.87
C CYS A 74 2.35 26.58 -30.26
N LYS A 75 2.92 27.76 -30.56
CA LYS A 75 4.20 28.21 -30.02
C LYS A 75 4.18 28.27 -28.50
N GLU A 76 3.17 28.91 -27.91
CA GLU A 76 3.02 28.97 -26.45
C GLU A 76 2.77 27.58 -25.84
N TYR A 77 1.95 26.74 -26.47
CA TYR A 77 1.76 25.35 -26.03
C TYR A 77 3.08 24.56 -25.97
N PHE A 78 3.91 24.62 -27.02
CA PHE A 78 5.18 23.89 -27.02
C PHE A 78 6.19 24.46 -26.03
N LYS A 79 6.18 25.79 -25.82
CA LYS A 79 6.98 26.46 -24.80
C LYS A 79 6.59 25.97 -23.39
N GLN A 80 5.31 25.98 -23.06
CA GLN A 80 4.80 25.49 -21.78
C GLN A 80 5.10 24.00 -21.60
N ARG A 81 4.90 23.18 -22.63
CA ARG A 81 5.19 21.75 -22.58
C ARG A 81 6.68 21.47 -22.32
N LYS A 82 7.58 22.22 -22.96
CA LYS A 82 9.03 22.14 -22.73
C LYS A 82 9.38 22.54 -21.30
N GLN A 83 8.77 23.61 -20.79
CA GLN A 83 8.96 24.04 -19.40
C GLN A 83 8.46 22.98 -18.41
N GLN A 84 7.26 22.44 -18.60
CA GLN A 84 6.69 21.39 -17.76
C GLN A 84 7.58 20.14 -17.73
N MET A 85 8.11 19.71 -18.88
CA MET A 85 9.02 18.57 -18.93
C MET A 85 10.34 18.83 -18.19
N ALA A 86 10.86 20.06 -18.24
CA ALA A 86 12.06 20.46 -17.49
C ALA A 86 11.81 20.49 -15.98
N GLU A 87 10.64 20.99 -15.56
CA GLU A 87 10.20 20.98 -14.16
C GLU A 87 9.98 19.54 -13.66
N ASN A 88 9.31 18.69 -14.43
CA ASN A 88 9.14 17.27 -14.12
C ASN A 88 10.47 16.54 -14.02
N HIS A 89 11.44 16.85 -14.88
CA HIS A 89 12.80 16.31 -14.78
C HIS A 89 13.47 16.71 -13.46
N LYS A 90 13.38 17.99 -13.07
CA LYS A 90 13.90 18.48 -11.79
C LYS A 90 13.21 17.79 -10.61
N ALA A 91 11.89 17.62 -10.67
CA ALA A 91 11.12 16.93 -9.63
C ALA A 91 11.49 15.45 -9.51
N ARG A 92 11.67 14.73 -10.63
CA ARG A 92 12.16 13.34 -10.61
C ARG A 92 13.56 13.22 -10.03
N LYS A 93 14.44 14.18 -10.34
CA LYS A 93 15.79 14.22 -9.75
C LYS A 93 15.72 14.44 -8.23
N ALA A 94 14.91 15.38 -7.76
CA ALA A 94 14.71 15.64 -6.34
C ALA A 94 14.10 14.45 -5.59
N LEU A 95 13.13 13.74 -6.21
CA LEU A 95 12.58 12.49 -5.67
C LEU A 95 13.66 11.43 -5.48
N ILE A 96 14.52 11.23 -6.48
CA ILE A 96 15.63 10.26 -6.41
C ILE A 96 16.61 10.64 -5.29
N GLU A 97 16.97 11.92 -5.17
CA GLU A 97 17.85 12.41 -4.10
C GLU A 97 17.22 12.22 -2.71
N SER A 98 15.91 12.46 -2.57
CA SER A 98 15.19 12.19 -1.33
C SER A 98 15.15 10.70 -0.98
N LEU A 99 14.96 9.82 -1.96
CA LEU A 99 15.03 8.37 -1.74
C LEU A 99 16.44 7.91 -1.33
N GLU A 100 17.49 8.51 -1.90
CA GLU A 100 18.88 8.23 -1.51
C GLU A 100 19.14 8.63 -0.05
N GLN A 101 18.65 9.80 0.37
CA GLN A 101 18.76 10.26 1.75
C GLN A 101 18.00 9.37 2.75
N GLU A 102 16.77 8.97 2.44
CA GLU A 102 16.01 8.06 3.31
C GLU A 102 16.70 6.69 3.42
N ILE A 103 17.26 6.16 2.33
CA ILE A 103 18.01 4.89 2.39
C ILE A 103 19.24 5.00 3.30
N GLU A 104 19.97 6.12 3.28
CA GLU A 104 21.09 6.32 4.20
C GLU A 104 20.62 6.46 5.65
N ARG A 105 19.56 7.22 5.89
CA ARG A 105 18.95 7.34 7.22
C ARG A 105 18.54 5.98 7.80
N PHE A 106 18.00 5.11 6.97
CA PHE A 106 17.58 3.75 7.38
C PHE A 106 18.73 2.84 7.79
N LYS A 107 20.00 3.22 7.58
CA LYS A 107 21.14 2.48 8.11
C LYS A 107 21.41 2.79 9.59
N GLU A 108 21.01 3.97 10.06
CA GLU A 108 21.27 4.45 11.41
C GLU A 108 20.05 4.31 12.34
N THR A 109 18.85 4.18 11.76
CA THR A 109 17.60 4.10 12.50
C THR A 109 16.91 2.77 12.28
N ASP A 110 16.31 2.20 13.33
CA ASP A 110 15.37 1.10 13.19
C ASP A 110 14.16 1.53 12.34
N ILE A 111 13.84 0.72 11.35
CA ILE A 111 12.74 0.97 10.43
C ILE A 111 11.74 -0.18 10.43
N ASP A 112 10.47 0.16 10.26
CA ASP A 112 9.40 -0.81 10.17
C ASP A 112 8.91 -1.01 8.72
N VAL A 113 8.20 -2.12 8.51
CA VAL A 113 7.64 -2.48 7.21
C VAL A 113 6.59 -1.44 6.74
N ALA A 114 5.89 -0.80 7.68
CA ALA A 114 4.87 0.21 7.37
C ALA A 114 5.48 1.47 6.74
N THR A 115 6.59 1.95 7.28
CA THR A 115 7.35 3.11 6.78
C THR A 115 7.86 2.84 5.36
N LEU A 116 8.45 1.66 5.12
CA LEU A 116 8.90 1.27 3.79
C LEU A 116 7.75 1.16 2.77
N ASN A 117 6.58 0.66 3.17
CA ASN A 117 5.41 0.60 2.30
C ASN A 117 4.90 2.00 1.94
N LYS A 118 4.84 2.92 2.91
CA LYS A 118 4.48 4.33 2.66
C LYS A 118 5.45 4.98 1.69
N LEU A 119 6.75 4.81 1.91
CA LEU A 119 7.80 5.35 1.03
C LEU A 119 7.69 4.81 -0.41
N LEU A 120 7.46 3.50 -0.58
CA LEU A 120 7.28 2.90 -1.90
C LEU A 120 6.03 3.42 -2.60
N SER A 121 4.92 3.60 -1.86
CA SER A 121 3.67 4.11 -2.40
C SER A 121 3.78 5.56 -2.83
N SER A 122 4.36 6.43 -1.99
CA SER A 122 4.59 7.84 -2.34
C SER A 122 5.55 7.98 -3.52
N ALA A 123 6.64 7.20 -3.53
CA ALA A 123 7.60 7.22 -4.64
C ALA A 123 7.00 6.80 -5.98
N ASP A 124 6.08 5.82 -6.00
CA ASP A 124 5.37 5.41 -7.22
C ASP A 124 4.37 6.48 -7.69
N ALA A 125 3.62 7.07 -6.74
CA ALA A 125 2.69 8.16 -7.03
C ALA A 125 3.41 9.39 -7.61
N ASP A 126 4.51 9.81 -6.99
CA ASP A 126 5.30 10.95 -7.45
C ASP A 126 5.97 10.68 -8.80
N TRP A 127 6.50 9.47 -9.01
CA TRP A 127 7.09 9.08 -10.29
C TRP A 127 6.09 9.17 -11.45
N LYS A 128 4.83 8.74 -11.20
CA LYS A 128 3.71 8.86 -12.14
C LYS A 128 3.27 10.31 -12.34
N ARG A 129 3.21 11.10 -11.27
CA ARG A 129 2.83 12.52 -11.30
C ARG A 129 3.79 13.36 -12.13
N TYR A 130 5.09 13.12 -12.01
CA TYR A 130 6.12 13.88 -12.72
C TYR A 130 6.39 13.35 -14.14
N ALA A 131 5.32 13.18 -14.92
CA ALA A 131 5.36 12.82 -16.33
C ALA A 131 4.61 13.89 -17.16
N PRO A 132 5.02 14.19 -18.40
CA PRO A 132 6.12 13.59 -19.17
C PRO A 132 7.49 14.23 -18.88
N VAL A 133 8.57 13.56 -19.29
CA VAL A 133 9.96 14.05 -19.24
C VAL A 133 10.63 13.76 -20.59
N GLU A 134 11.58 14.61 -20.99
CA GLU A 134 12.38 14.45 -22.21
C GLU A 134 13.07 13.08 -22.29
N GLN A 135 12.88 12.38 -23.43
CA GLN A 135 13.36 11.00 -23.60
C GLN A 135 14.88 10.85 -23.49
N SER A 136 15.63 11.87 -23.94
CA SER A 136 17.09 11.88 -23.85
C SER A 136 17.60 11.98 -22.40
N ARG A 137 16.80 12.54 -21.50
CA ARG A 137 17.19 12.79 -20.10
C ARG A 137 16.64 11.77 -19.12
N ILE A 138 15.58 11.03 -19.49
CA ILE A 138 14.90 10.15 -18.53
C ILE A 138 15.63 8.83 -18.25
N LYS A 139 16.39 8.28 -19.22
CA LYS A 139 16.97 6.93 -19.10
C LYS A 139 17.81 6.75 -17.83
N THR A 140 18.70 7.71 -17.56
CA THR A 140 19.59 7.67 -16.38
C THR A 140 18.81 7.80 -15.07
N LEU A 141 17.83 8.71 -15.00
CA LEU A 141 16.98 8.87 -13.82
C LEU A 141 16.12 7.63 -13.57
N GLN A 142 15.58 7.04 -14.63
CA GLN A 142 14.75 5.83 -14.55
C GLN A 142 15.54 4.65 -14.01
N LYS A 143 16.77 4.44 -14.49
CA LYS A 143 17.66 3.41 -13.95
C LYS A 143 17.91 3.62 -12.45
N ARG A 144 18.35 4.83 -12.07
CA ARG A 144 18.61 5.18 -10.65
C ARG A 144 17.37 4.96 -9.77
N TYR A 145 16.21 5.43 -10.21
CA TYR A 145 14.95 5.26 -9.48
C TYR A 145 14.62 3.78 -9.24
N TYR A 146 14.66 2.94 -10.29
CA TYR A 146 14.34 1.52 -10.13
C TYR A 146 15.37 0.78 -9.29
N ASP A 147 16.65 1.12 -9.39
CA ASP A 147 17.70 0.56 -8.53
C ASP A 147 17.41 0.87 -7.05
N LEU A 148 17.03 2.10 -6.71
CA LEU A 148 16.65 2.51 -5.35
C LEU A 148 15.37 1.82 -4.86
N VAL A 149 14.33 1.81 -5.70
CA VAL A 149 13.06 1.13 -5.38
C VAL A 149 13.28 -0.36 -5.13
N ASN A 150 14.16 -1.01 -5.90
CA ASN A 150 14.49 -2.42 -5.71
C ASN A 150 15.29 -2.65 -4.41
N LYS A 151 16.18 -1.73 -4.03
CA LYS A 151 16.85 -1.76 -2.71
C LYS A 151 15.83 -1.68 -1.57
N ILE A 152 14.90 -0.73 -1.64
CA ILE A 152 13.85 -0.56 -0.62
C ILE A 152 12.94 -1.80 -0.55
N ARG A 153 12.56 -2.37 -1.70
CA ARG A 153 11.76 -3.61 -1.75
C ARG A 153 12.49 -4.80 -1.13
N LYS A 154 13.80 -4.91 -1.35
CA LYS A 154 14.63 -5.96 -0.74
C LYS A 154 14.66 -5.80 0.79
N GLN A 155 14.96 -4.60 1.28
CA GLN A 155 14.97 -4.32 2.72
C GLN A 155 13.61 -4.61 3.38
N ARG A 156 12.51 -4.21 2.74
CA ARG A 156 11.15 -4.55 3.19
C ARG A 156 10.92 -6.05 3.27
N LYS A 157 11.37 -6.81 2.27
CA LYS A 157 11.24 -8.26 2.23
C LYS A 157 12.03 -8.91 3.38
N ASP A 158 13.26 -8.45 3.61
CA ASP A 158 14.14 -8.97 4.65
C ASP A 158 13.56 -8.69 6.05
N LEU A 159 13.04 -7.47 6.29
CA LEU A 159 12.33 -7.13 7.53
C LEU A 159 11.06 -7.96 7.74
N SER A 160 10.25 -8.11 6.69
CA SER A 160 9.03 -8.93 6.77
C SER A 160 9.35 -10.40 7.08
N ARG A 161 10.47 -10.92 6.56
CA ARG A 161 10.94 -12.26 6.90
C ARG A 161 11.40 -12.34 8.35
N GLY A 162 12.16 -11.35 8.82
CA GLY A 162 12.56 -11.26 10.23
C GLY A 162 11.36 -11.22 11.19
N ASN A 163 10.32 -10.45 10.86
CA ASN A 163 9.07 -10.41 11.64
C ASN A 163 8.36 -11.77 11.66
N LEU A 164 8.35 -12.47 10.52
CA LEU A 164 7.78 -13.81 10.41
C LEU A 164 8.55 -14.84 11.25
N ASP A 165 9.88 -14.79 11.22
CA ASP A 165 10.73 -15.68 12.01
C ASP A 165 10.55 -15.40 13.52
N LYS A 166 10.47 -14.13 13.93
CA LYS A 166 10.13 -13.74 15.32
C LYS A 166 8.77 -14.29 15.75
N LYS A 167 7.73 -14.17 14.92
CA LYS A 167 6.39 -14.70 15.27
C LYS A 167 6.38 -16.22 15.39
N LYS A 168 7.12 -16.93 14.53
CA LYS A 168 7.28 -18.39 14.64
C LYS A 168 8.01 -18.79 15.93
N ASP A 169 9.07 -18.08 16.31
CA ASP A 169 9.77 -18.30 17.57
C ASP A 169 8.83 -18.09 18.78
N LEU A 170 8.01 -17.03 18.77
CA LEU A 170 7.01 -16.81 19.82
C LEU A 170 5.99 -17.94 19.94
N ILE A 171 5.55 -18.52 18.82
CA ILE A 171 4.65 -19.68 18.80
C ILE A 171 5.36 -20.89 19.41
N GLN A 172 6.58 -21.19 18.98
CA GLN A 172 7.34 -22.32 19.50
C GLN A 172 7.59 -22.19 21.01
N ARG A 173 7.96 -20.99 21.48
CA ARG A 173 8.11 -20.70 22.92
C ARG A 173 6.78 -20.88 23.65
N ALA A 174 5.66 -20.42 23.09
CA ALA A 174 4.34 -20.62 23.70
C ALA A 174 3.94 -22.10 23.77
N GLU A 175 4.24 -22.89 22.74
CA GLU A 175 3.98 -24.33 22.73
C GLU A 175 4.80 -25.07 23.80
N GLN A 176 6.07 -24.71 24.00
CA GLN A 176 6.91 -25.28 25.06
C GLN A 176 6.39 -24.98 26.47
N LEU A 177 5.75 -23.82 26.68
CA LEU A 177 5.16 -23.45 27.97
C LEU A 177 3.95 -24.31 28.35
N VAL A 178 3.31 -24.98 27.39
CA VAL A 178 2.18 -25.89 27.67
C VAL A 178 2.62 -27.11 28.47
N GLU A 179 3.87 -27.53 28.30
CA GLU A 179 4.48 -28.70 28.96
C GLU A 179 5.16 -28.36 30.29
N LEU A 180 5.24 -27.07 30.66
CA LEU A 180 5.89 -26.64 31.90
C LEU A 180 5.05 -27.02 33.14
N GLU A 181 5.68 -27.63 34.14
CA GLU A 181 5.01 -28.00 35.39
C GLU A 181 4.58 -26.77 36.22
N ASP A 182 5.42 -25.73 36.26
CA ASP A 182 5.09 -24.48 36.94
C ASP A 182 4.12 -23.64 36.10
N LYS A 183 2.82 -23.87 36.32
CA LYS A 183 1.73 -23.18 35.62
C LYS A 183 1.73 -21.68 35.85
N GLN A 184 2.17 -21.21 37.01
CA GLN A 184 2.20 -19.77 37.31
C GLN A 184 3.33 -19.09 36.52
N GLN A 185 4.49 -19.73 36.44
CA GLN A 185 5.59 -19.29 35.58
C GLN A 185 5.21 -19.35 34.10
N ALA A 186 4.53 -20.43 33.65
CA ALA A 186 4.06 -20.57 32.29
C ALA A 186 3.11 -19.43 31.87
N MET A 187 2.16 -19.07 32.74
CA MET A 187 1.24 -17.96 32.49
C MET A 187 1.92 -16.60 32.46
N ASN A 188 2.87 -16.35 33.38
CA ASN A 188 3.61 -15.09 33.40
C ASN A 188 4.44 -14.93 32.13
N THR A 189 5.09 -16.01 31.69
CA THR A 189 5.88 -16.02 30.44
C THR A 189 4.97 -15.87 29.23
N ALA A 190 3.81 -16.55 29.19
CA ALA A 190 2.83 -16.38 28.11
C ALA A 190 2.34 -14.93 27.98
N LYS A 191 2.13 -14.22 29.10
CA LYS A 191 1.81 -12.78 29.07
C LYS A 191 2.95 -11.94 28.49
N GLN A 192 4.21 -12.28 28.77
CA GLN A 192 5.36 -11.60 28.17
C GLN A 192 5.41 -11.85 26.66
N LEU A 193 5.23 -13.10 26.21
CA LEU A 193 5.15 -13.45 24.78
C LEU A 193 4.04 -12.68 24.06
N GLN A 194 2.88 -12.46 24.70
CA GLN A 194 1.79 -11.65 24.13
C GLN A 194 2.18 -10.18 23.95
N GLN A 195 3.04 -9.62 24.80
CA GLN A 195 3.57 -8.27 24.61
C GLN A 195 4.64 -8.25 23.50
N GLU A 196 5.54 -9.24 23.48
CA GLU A 196 6.53 -9.41 22.41
C GLU A 196 5.83 -9.51 21.04
N TRP A 197 4.73 -10.27 20.96
CA TRP A 197 3.92 -10.43 19.74
C TRP A 197 3.44 -9.10 19.15
N LYS A 198 2.97 -8.18 20.01
CA LYS A 198 2.50 -6.85 19.58
C LYS A 198 3.64 -6.02 18.98
N THR A 199 4.87 -6.26 19.42
CA THR A 199 6.07 -5.56 18.94
C THR A 199 6.79 -6.26 17.77
N ALA A 200 6.43 -7.51 17.45
CA ALA A 200 7.08 -8.31 16.40
C ALA A 200 6.87 -7.77 14.98
N GLY A 201 6.04 -6.74 14.80
CA GLY A 201 5.79 -6.08 13.52
C GLY A 201 4.88 -6.89 12.58
N PRO A 202 4.36 -6.27 11.51
CA PRO A 202 3.48 -6.93 10.57
C PRO A 202 4.25 -7.82 9.57
N THR A 203 3.59 -8.86 9.06
CA THR A 203 4.01 -9.64 7.89
C THR A 203 2.97 -9.50 6.77
N SER A 204 2.77 -10.52 5.93
CA SER A 204 1.61 -10.53 5.02
C SER A 204 0.32 -10.79 5.77
N PHE A 205 -0.80 -10.22 5.32
CA PHE A 205 -2.11 -10.38 5.98
C PHE A 205 -2.50 -11.86 6.18
N LYS A 206 -2.22 -12.71 5.17
CA LYS A 206 -2.53 -14.14 5.23
C LYS A 206 -1.67 -14.88 6.25
N GLU A 207 -0.37 -14.58 6.30
CA GLU A 207 0.56 -15.19 7.25
C GLU A 207 0.29 -14.72 8.67
N ASP A 208 0.08 -13.41 8.87
CA ASP A 208 -0.22 -12.83 10.18
C ASP A 208 -1.48 -13.45 10.80
N LYS A 209 -2.54 -13.64 10.01
CA LYS A 209 -3.77 -14.29 10.48
C LYS A 209 -3.49 -15.73 10.94
N LYS A 210 -2.79 -16.52 10.12
CA LYS A 210 -2.45 -17.91 10.42
C LYS A 210 -1.59 -18.03 11.69
N LEU A 211 -0.53 -17.22 11.77
CA LEU A 211 0.39 -17.23 12.91
C LEU A 211 -0.32 -16.77 14.18
N TRP A 212 -1.23 -15.79 14.09
CA TRP A 212 -2.01 -15.33 15.23
C TRP A 212 -2.96 -16.41 15.77
N GLU A 213 -3.64 -17.14 14.90
CA GLU A 213 -4.51 -18.26 15.30
C GLU A 213 -3.72 -19.36 16.02
N GLN A 214 -2.52 -19.69 15.52
CA GLN A 214 -1.62 -20.65 16.15
C GLN A 214 -1.12 -20.17 17.52
N PHE A 215 -0.63 -18.94 17.58
CA PHE A 215 -0.13 -18.34 18.82
C PHE A 215 -1.22 -18.27 19.89
N ARG A 216 -2.42 -17.83 19.49
CA ARG A 216 -3.58 -17.75 20.38
C ARG A 216 -3.97 -19.13 20.89
N ALA A 217 -4.04 -20.14 20.03
CA ALA A 217 -4.36 -21.50 20.45
C ALA A 217 -3.34 -22.05 21.46
N ALA A 218 -2.05 -21.76 21.30
CA ALA A 218 -1.02 -22.13 22.27
C ALA A 218 -1.23 -21.41 23.61
N CYS A 219 -1.47 -20.09 23.60
CA CYS A 219 -1.79 -19.34 24.82
C CYS A 219 -3.06 -19.86 25.51
N ASP A 220 -4.13 -20.13 24.76
CA ASP A 220 -5.41 -20.59 25.30
C ASP A 220 -5.25 -21.92 26.06
N LYS A 221 -4.41 -22.85 25.58
CA LYS A 221 -4.05 -24.08 26.29
C LYS A 221 -3.37 -23.85 27.64
N ILE A 222 -2.52 -22.83 27.74
CA ILE A 222 -1.82 -22.48 28.99
C ILE A 222 -2.83 -21.93 30.01
N PHE A 223 -3.78 -21.11 29.56
CA PHE A 223 -4.77 -20.48 30.44
C PHE A 223 -5.93 -21.43 30.82
N SER A 224 -6.34 -22.35 29.93
CA SER A 224 -7.44 -23.29 30.21
C SER A 224 -7.09 -24.29 31.31
N LYS A 225 -5.86 -24.84 31.32
CA LYS A 225 -5.37 -25.76 32.36
C LYS A 225 -5.58 -25.24 33.79
N ARG A 226 -5.39 -23.92 34.02
CA ARG A 226 -5.62 -23.32 35.35
C ARG A 226 -7.10 -23.08 35.64
N SER A 227 -7.91 -22.76 34.63
CA SER A 227 -9.36 -22.61 34.84
C SER A 227 -9.93 -23.94 35.33
N GLU A 228 -9.62 -25.03 34.62
CA GLU A 228 -10.07 -26.37 34.95
C GLU A 228 -9.65 -26.80 36.36
N GLU A 229 -8.40 -26.57 36.75
CA GLU A 229 -7.94 -26.88 38.13
C GLU A 229 -8.62 -26.03 39.20
N ARG A 230 -8.86 -24.75 38.92
CA ARG A 230 -9.53 -23.85 39.87
C ARG A 230 -10.98 -24.26 40.05
N ASP A 231 -11.65 -24.62 38.96
CA ASP A 231 -13.03 -25.08 38.95
C ASP A 231 -13.15 -26.44 39.66
N GLN A 232 -12.22 -27.37 39.42
CA GLN A 232 -12.13 -28.64 40.16
C GLN A 232 -11.88 -28.43 41.66
N ARG A 233 -10.96 -27.53 42.03
CA ARG A 233 -10.66 -27.23 43.43
C ARG A 233 -11.83 -26.54 44.13
N ALA A 234 -12.52 -25.64 43.44
CA ALA A 234 -13.72 -25.01 43.97
C ALA A 234 -14.85 -26.03 44.17
N ALA A 235 -15.03 -26.96 43.22
CA ALA A 235 -15.99 -28.05 43.34
C ALA A 235 -15.65 -28.98 44.51
N SER A 236 -14.37 -29.36 44.68
CA SER A 236 -13.94 -30.23 45.79
C SER A 236 -14.12 -29.56 47.15
N ILE A 237 -13.81 -28.25 47.26
CA ILE A 237 -14.02 -27.49 48.50
C ILE A 237 -15.52 -27.43 48.82
N LYS A 238 -16.36 -27.12 47.83
CA LYS A 238 -17.81 -27.06 48.00
C LYS A 238 -18.39 -28.41 48.44
N GLN A 239 -17.92 -29.51 47.86
CA GLN A 239 -18.34 -30.84 48.26
C GLN A 239 -17.92 -31.16 49.70
N ALA A 240 -16.67 -30.86 50.07
CA ALA A 240 -16.18 -31.04 51.44
C ALA A 240 -17.00 -30.21 52.44
N GLU A 241 -17.33 -28.95 52.12
CA GLU A 241 -18.19 -28.11 52.95
C GLU A 241 -19.60 -28.70 53.11
N GLN A 242 -20.18 -29.26 52.04
CA GLN A 242 -21.48 -29.93 52.11
C GLN A 242 -21.46 -31.15 53.03
N GLU A 243 -20.43 -32.00 52.90
CA GLU A 243 -20.24 -33.17 53.76
C GLU A 243 -20.04 -32.76 55.23
N LEU A 244 -19.23 -31.72 55.48
CA LEU A 244 -18.99 -31.22 56.83
C LEU A 244 -20.25 -30.63 57.46
N ASN A 245 -21.04 -29.88 56.70
CA ASN A 245 -22.34 -29.37 57.14
C ASN A 245 -23.34 -30.50 57.44
N GLN A 246 -23.35 -31.57 56.65
CA GLN A 246 -24.18 -32.74 56.93
C GLN A 246 -23.77 -33.42 58.25
N ILE A 247 -22.46 -33.56 58.51
CA ILE A 247 -21.95 -34.11 59.78
C ILE A 247 -22.31 -33.19 60.94
N LEU A 248 -22.12 -31.87 60.80
CA LEU A 248 -22.47 -30.89 61.83
C LEU A 248 -23.97 -30.93 62.16
N ASN A 249 -24.83 -31.00 61.15
CA ASN A 249 -26.28 -31.11 61.36
C ASN A 249 -26.68 -32.42 62.06
N LYS A 250 -26.00 -33.53 61.75
CA LYS A 250 -26.22 -34.80 62.46
C LYS A 250 -25.75 -34.71 63.92
N LEU A 251 -24.60 -34.10 64.17
CA LEU A 251 -24.08 -33.89 65.52
C LEU A 251 -24.97 -32.95 66.35
N SER A 252 -25.45 -31.85 65.75
CA SER A 252 -26.36 -30.93 66.44
C SER A 252 -27.68 -31.61 66.79
N ALA A 253 -28.24 -32.41 65.87
CA ALA A 253 -29.44 -33.18 66.13
C ALA A 253 -29.24 -34.15 67.32
N LEU A 254 -28.08 -34.81 67.42
CA LEU A 254 -27.75 -35.67 68.56
C LEU A 254 -27.67 -34.90 69.89
N THR A 255 -27.15 -33.67 69.88
CA THR A 255 -27.06 -32.84 71.09
C THR A 255 -28.41 -32.30 71.58
N GLU A 256 -29.43 -32.30 70.72
CA GLU A 256 -30.79 -31.87 71.06
C GLU A 256 -31.68 -33.00 71.58
N LEU A 257 -31.22 -34.26 71.50
CA LEU A 257 -31.95 -35.42 72.02
C LEU A 257 -31.97 -35.43 73.55
N ASN A 258 -33.07 -35.93 74.12
CA ASN A 258 -33.14 -36.26 75.55
C ASN A 258 -32.40 -37.58 75.85
N ASP A 259 -32.18 -37.87 77.13
CA ASP A 259 -31.40 -39.04 77.60
C ASP A 259 -31.95 -40.40 77.12
N GLU A 260 -33.26 -40.52 76.92
CA GLU A 260 -33.90 -41.78 76.52
C GLU A 260 -33.76 -42.02 75.02
N ASP A 261 -34.00 -40.99 74.21
CA ASP A 261 -33.83 -41.02 72.76
C ASP A 261 -32.33 -41.15 72.37
N LEU A 262 -31.43 -40.55 73.15
CA LEU A 262 -29.99 -40.68 72.95
C LEU A 262 -29.48 -42.11 73.20
N ARG A 263 -30.00 -42.79 74.23
CA ARG A 263 -29.65 -44.20 74.52
C ARG A 263 -30.15 -45.14 73.42
N LYS A 264 -31.33 -44.87 72.85
CA LYS A 264 -31.89 -45.63 71.73
C LYS A 264 -31.08 -45.43 70.45
N ALA A 265 -30.76 -44.18 70.10
CA ALA A 265 -29.91 -43.88 68.94
C ALA A 265 -28.52 -44.53 69.04
N ARG A 266 -27.96 -44.65 70.25
CA ARG A 266 -26.68 -45.34 70.51
C ARG A 266 -26.79 -46.86 70.35
N ALA A 267 -27.91 -47.47 70.76
CA ALA A 267 -28.15 -48.89 70.57
C ALA A 267 -28.29 -49.23 69.07
N ASP A 268 -29.07 -48.43 68.34
CA ASP A 268 -29.28 -48.59 66.89
C ASP A 268 -27.97 -48.44 66.09
N PHE A 269 -27.08 -47.53 66.50
CA PHE A 269 -25.75 -47.37 65.87
C PHE A 269 -24.84 -48.59 66.12
N ASN A 270 -24.82 -49.11 67.34
CA ASN A 270 -23.98 -50.27 67.70
C ASN A 270 -24.46 -51.59 67.06
N GLU A 271 -25.71 -51.68 66.59
CA GLU A 271 -26.21 -52.83 65.82
C GLU A 271 -25.89 -52.72 64.31
N GLN A 272 -25.56 -51.53 63.81
CA GLN A 272 -25.25 -51.27 62.39
C GLN A 272 -23.75 -51.26 62.06
N VAL A 273 -22.87 -51.23 63.08
CA VAL A 273 -21.41 -51.27 62.96
C VAL A 273 -20.89 -52.68 63.23
#